data_AF-A0AA88WEW5-F1
#
_entry.id   AF-A0AA88WEW5-F1
#
_cell.length_a   1.000
_cell.length_b   1.000
_cell.length_c   1.000
_cell.angle_alpha   90.00
_cell.angle_beta   90.00
_cell.angle_gamma   90.00
#
_symmetry.space_group_name_H-M   'P 1'
#
loop_
_entity.id
_entity.type
_entity.pdbx_description
1 polymer ?
#
loop_
_entity_poly.entity_id
_entity_poly.type
_entity_poly.pdbx_seq_one_letter_code
_entity_poly.pdbx_strand_id
1 'polypeptide(L)'
;MRDQKCQKLSEVQSGGESEDIISNLPDCILHHILSFLPTKDAVGTCILSVRWKYLWTSVPNIDFDDALLYSNEVNGWYPLEVTCFMNFVERVLLLRDASTMKRFRLSCRVCFSASRVNAWVSSAIIHNVQELDLCLFVEKPFILPRCLFDGNSLTVVKIEMNCVLELPSYISFPCLKTLHLCLVTFANDNSTQKLFSSCPVLQELAILDCEWINLKQVAISIPTLESLTIDDLPYFGASDDLHGCQIKIDAVNLIFLKYIGYLSNEFFLCNVSSLVKAHIHIPMMCERRKEIAHRAVKLLRELHNIGSVRISNRTIESLFLADNVLEHLPLFNNLTHLELSMEIENQTVGALVELLQRSPNLQSLYFVE
;
A
#
# COMPACT_ATOMS: atom_id res chain seq x y z
N MET A 1 -14.20 -29.05 -86.03
CA MET A 1 -15.15 -29.85 -85.23
C MET A 1 -15.10 -29.28 -83.83
N ARG A 2 -16.05 -28.38 -83.51
CA ARG A 2 -17.27 -28.65 -82.70
C ARG A 2 -16.88 -29.03 -81.26
N ASP A 3 -16.80 -28.04 -80.38
CA ASP A 3 -17.89 -27.57 -79.51
C ASP A 3 -18.29 -28.59 -78.45
N GLN A 4 -17.97 -28.30 -77.19
CA GLN A 4 -19.01 -28.18 -76.18
C GLN A 4 -18.55 -27.42 -74.92
N LYS A 5 -19.22 -26.28 -74.71
CA LYS A 5 -19.36 -25.54 -73.47
C LYS A 5 -19.92 -26.42 -72.34
N CYS A 6 -19.41 -26.23 -71.13
CA CYS A 6 -20.18 -26.19 -69.89
C CYS A 6 -19.53 -25.13 -68.99
N GLN A 7 -19.97 -23.88 -69.09
CA GLN A 7 -20.91 -23.21 -68.18
C GLN A 7 -20.30 -22.88 -66.80
N LYS A 8 -20.08 -21.57 -66.62
CA LYS A 8 -19.90 -20.91 -65.33
C LYS A 8 -21.04 -21.31 -64.39
N LEU A 9 -20.69 -21.83 -63.22
CA LEU A 9 -21.49 -21.68 -62.02
C LEU A 9 -20.81 -20.61 -61.18
N SER A 10 -21.44 -19.44 -61.19
CA SER A 10 -21.28 -18.39 -60.20
C SER A 10 -21.72 -18.94 -58.85
N GLU A 11 -20.77 -19.38 -58.03
CA GLU A 11 -20.95 -19.33 -56.59
C GLU A 11 -20.56 -17.93 -56.15
N VAL A 12 -21.57 -17.07 -56.04
CA VAL A 12 -21.55 -15.95 -55.13
C VAL A 12 -21.42 -16.56 -53.74
N GLN A 13 -20.18 -16.79 -53.30
CA GLN A 13 -19.93 -16.81 -51.88
C GLN A 13 -20.04 -15.36 -51.42
N SER A 14 -21.25 -15.00 -50.97
CA SER A 14 -21.39 -13.96 -49.96
C SER A 14 -20.71 -14.49 -48.70
N GLY A 15 -19.37 -14.46 -48.69
CA GLY A 15 -18.65 -14.38 -47.44
C GLY A 15 -19.12 -13.07 -46.84
N GLY A 16 -20.03 -13.13 -45.88
CA GLY A 16 -20.29 -11.98 -45.04
C GLY A 16 -18.93 -11.61 -44.46
N GLU A 17 -18.34 -10.53 -44.98
CA GLU A 17 -17.30 -9.82 -44.27
C GLU A 17 -17.94 -9.56 -42.91
N SER A 18 -17.50 -10.30 -41.89
CA SER A 18 -17.79 -9.93 -40.52
C SER A 18 -17.17 -8.55 -40.39
N GLU A 19 -17.99 -7.52 -40.58
CA GLU A 19 -17.57 -6.14 -40.52
C GLU A 19 -16.76 -5.99 -39.23
N ASP A 20 -15.54 -5.45 -39.31
CA ASP A 20 -14.68 -5.33 -38.14
C ASP A 20 -15.21 -4.20 -37.26
N ILE A 21 -16.27 -4.52 -36.51
CA ILE A 21 -17.00 -3.58 -35.66
C ILE A 21 -16.04 -2.94 -34.66
N ILE A 22 -15.08 -3.71 -34.13
CA ILE A 22 -14.17 -3.22 -33.09
C ILE A 22 -13.16 -2.25 -33.70
N SER A 23 -12.50 -2.57 -34.81
CA SER A 23 -11.56 -1.63 -35.45
C SER A 23 -12.24 -0.37 -35.99
N ASN A 24 -13.56 -0.39 -36.20
CA ASN A 24 -14.35 0.77 -36.59
C ASN A 24 -14.72 1.71 -35.43
N LEU A 25 -14.45 1.31 -34.17
CA LEU A 25 -14.68 2.18 -33.02
C LEU A 25 -13.73 3.39 -33.02
N PRO A 26 -14.16 4.55 -32.48
CA PRO A 26 -13.29 5.69 -32.25
C PRO A 26 -12.13 5.35 -31.32
N ASP A 27 -10.98 5.99 -31.52
CA ASP A 27 -9.75 5.71 -30.76
C ASP A 27 -9.93 5.91 -29.25
N CYS A 28 -10.77 6.86 -28.83
CA CYS A 28 -11.09 7.06 -27.41
C CYS A 28 -11.77 5.84 -26.78
N ILE A 29 -12.62 5.13 -27.53
CA ILE A 29 -13.28 3.91 -27.06
C ILE A 29 -12.27 2.76 -27.05
N LEU A 30 -11.42 2.67 -28.08
CA LEU A 30 -10.36 1.64 -28.13
C LEU A 30 -9.37 1.81 -26.97
N HIS A 31 -8.93 3.03 -26.67
CA HIS A 31 -8.09 3.31 -25.50
C HIS A 31 -8.79 2.98 -24.19
N HIS A 32 -10.09 3.25 -24.09
CA HIS A 32 -10.86 2.86 -22.91
C HIS A 32 -10.91 1.34 -22.75
N ILE A 33 -11.16 0.58 -23.82
CA ILE A 33 -11.13 -0.89 -23.81
C ILE A 33 -9.74 -1.39 -23.39
N LEU A 34 -8.67 -0.88 -24.02
CA LEU A 34 -7.30 -1.25 -23.71
C LEU A 34 -6.90 -0.91 -22.25
N SER A 35 -7.50 0.12 -21.65
CA SER A 35 -7.21 0.52 -20.27
C SER A 35 -7.66 -0.49 -19.20
N PHE A 36 -8.49 -1.46 -19.59
CA PHE A 36 -8.90 -2.58 -18.74
C PHE A 36 -8.04 -3.83 -18.92
N LEU A 37 -7.15 -3.85 -19.92
CA LEU A 37 -6.28 -4.99 -20.17
C LEU A 37 -4.96 -4.87 -19.38
N PRO A 38 -4.36 -5.99 -18.97
CA PRO A 38 -2.96 -6.00 -18.54
C PRO A 38 -2.06 -5.39 -19.62
N THR A 39 -1.00 -4.69 -19.22
CA THR A 39 -0.08 -4.00 -20.17
C THR A 39 0.41 -4.91 -21.27
N LYS A 40 0.76 -6.15 -20.94
CA LYS A 40 1.23 -7.16 -21.90
C LYS A 40 0.20 -7.45 -22.98
N ASP A 41 -1.07 -7.58 -22.60
CA ASP A 41 -2.16 -7.89 -23.51
C ASP A 41 -2.54 -6.67 -24.34
N ALA A 42 -2.55 -5.48 -23.73
CA ALA A 42 -2.75 -4.21 -24.42
C ALA A 42 -1.69 -4.00 -25.52
N VAL A 43 -0.41 -4.21 -25.21
CA VAL A 43 0.69 -4.18 -26.19
C VAL A 43 0.51 -5.30 -27.22
N GLY A 44 0.08 -6.48 -26.80
CA GLY A 44 -0.21 -7.63 -27.67
C GLY A 44 -1.20 -7.32 -28.79
N THR A 45 -2.14 -6.39 -28.57
CA THR A 45 -3.08 -5.97 -29.61
C THR A 45 -2.41 -5.33 -30.84
N CYS A 46 -1.14 -4.92 -30.74
CA CYS A 46 -0.40 -4.31 -31.85
C CYS A 46 -0.27 -5.21 -33.09
N ILE A 47 -0.46 -6.52 -32.95
CA ILE A 47 -0.39 -7.48 -34.06
C ILE A 47 -1.73 -7.66 -34.80
N LEU A 48 -2.84 -7.13 -34.26
CA LEU A 48 -4.18 -7.35 -34.81
C LEU A 48 -4.35 -6.67 -36.17
N SER A 49 -3.90 -5.42 -36.30
CA SER A 49 -3.86 -4.70 -37.58
C SER A 49 -2.97 -3.47 -37.51
N VAL A 50 -2.74 -2.81 -38.64
CA VAL A 50 -2.00 -1.53 -38.72
C VAL A 50 -2.62 -0.47 -37.81
N ARG A 51 -3.95 -0.47 -37.65
CA ARG A 51 -4.66 0.48 -36.77
C ARG A 51 -4.28 0.28 -35.31
N TRP A 52 -4.16 -0.97 -34.85
CA TRP A 52 -3.90 -1.29 -33.44
C TRP A 52 -2.43 -1.15 -33.05
N LYS A 53 -1.53 -1.03 -34.02
CA LYS A 53 -0.07 -1.06 -33.81
C LYS A 53 0.42 -0.10 -32.71
N TYR A 54 -0.20 1.07 -32.58
CA TYR A 54 0.21 2.13 -31.65
C TYR A 54 -0.88 2.56 -30.66
N LEU A 55 -2.08 1.98 -30.66
CA LEU A 55 -3.14 2.41 -29.73
C LEU A 55 -2.76 2.22 -28.25
N TRP A 56 -1.93 1.23 -27.97
CA TRP A 56 -1.47 0.97 -26.61
C TRP A 56 -0.53 2.07 -26.08
N THR A 57 0.11 2.88 -26.94
CA THR A 57 1.13 3.86 -26.52
C THR A 57 0.55 4.99 -25.69
N SER A 58 -0.75 5.23 -25.75
CA SER A 58 -1.46 6.25 -24.97
C SER A 58 -2.31 5.68 -23.83
N VAL A 59 -2.22 4.38 -23.54
CA VAL A 59 -3.04 3.75 -22.49
C VAL A 59 -2.66 4.31 -21.11
N PRO A 60 -3.60 4.82 -20.31
CA PRO A 60 -3.28 5.59 -19.10
C PRO A 60 -2.75 4.74 -17.93
N ASN A 61 -3.03 3.43 -17.93
CA ASN A 61 -2.65 2.52 -16.86
C ASN A 61 -1.55 1.58 -17.35
N ILE A 62 -0.42 1.61 -16.66
CA ILE A 62 0.70 0.69 -16.91
C ILE A 62 0.92 -0.13 -15.66
N ASP A 63 0.87 -1.44 -15.81
CA ASP A 63 1.19 -2.43 -14.78
C ASP A 63 2.26 -3.39 -15.31
N PHE A 64 3.40 -3.39 -14.64
CA PHE A 64 4.49 -4.32 -14.86
C PHE A 64 4.67 -5.17 -13.62
N ASP A 65 4.38 -6.46 -13.75
CA ASP A 65 4.49 -7.44 -12.69
C ASP A 65 5.46 -8.55 -13.12
N ASP A 66 6.64 -8.57 -12.50
CA ASP A 66 7.61 -9.64 -12.67
C ASP A 66 7.20 -10.82 -11.80
N ALA A 67 6.53 -11.80 -12.41
CA ALA A 67 6.07 -13.01 -11.74
C ALA A 67 7.19 -13.79 -11.02
N LEU A 68 8.47 -13.52 -11.32
CA LEU A 68 9.62 -14.15 -10.68
C LEU A 68 10.06 -13.45 -9.38
N LEU A 69 9.40 -12.36 -8.95
CA LEU A 69 9.75 -11.57 -7.75
C LEU A 69 10.02 -12.47 -6.54
N TYR A 70 9.11 -13.40 -6.28
CA TYR A 70 9.11 -14.31 -5.13
C TYR A 70 9.75 -15.67 -5.41
N SER A 71 10.33 -15.88 -6.60
CA SER A 71 10.99 -17.15 -6.89
C SER A 71 12.28 -17.28 -6.09
N ASN A 72 12.38 -18.36 -5.31
CA ASN A 72 13.60 -18.74 -4.58
C ASN A 72 14.68 -19.32 -5.51
N GLU A 73 14.34 -19.55 -6.79
CA GLU A 73 15.17 -20.25 -7.78
C GLU A 73 16.14 -19.35 -8.55
N VAL A 74 16.25 -18.06 -8.19
CA VAL A 74 17.18 -17.13 -8.85
C VAL A 74 18.62 -17.41 -8.38
N ASN A 75 19.17 -18.51 -8.88
CA ASN A 75 20.58 -18.87 -8.72
C ASN A 75 21.45 -17.93 -9.56
N GLY A 76 21.79 -16.73 -9.08
CA GLY A 76 22.97 -15.89 -9.45
C GLY A 76 23.30 -15.59 -10.93
N TRP A 77 22.56 -16.15 -11.88
CA TRP A 77 22.73 -16.07 -13.32
C TRP A 77 21.53 -15.31 -13.86
N TYR A 78 21.75 -14.39 -14.81
CA TYR A 78 20.69 -13.66 -15.52
C TYR A 78 19.71 -14.67 -16.15
N PRO A 79 18.53 -14.95 -15.55
CA PRO A 79 17.56 -15.80 -16.20
C PRO A 79 17.11 -15.05 -17.46
N LEU A 80 16.94 -15.77 -18.56
CA LEU A 80 16.50 -15.19 -19.83
C LEU A 80 15.18 -14.42 -19.63
N GLU A 81 14.32 -14.94 -18.77
CA GLU A 81 13.02 -14.41 -18.39
C GLU A 81 13.11 -13.01 -17.77
N VAL A 82 14.05 -12.79 -16.85
CA VAL A 82 14.30 -11.47 -16.24
C VAL A 82 14.74 -10.48 -17.31
N THR A 83 15.65 -10.90 -18.19
CA THR A 83 16.12 -10.06 -19.29
C THR A 83 14.97 -9.69 -20.24
N CYS A 84 14.08 -10.63 -20.53
CA CYS A 84 12.87 -10.41 -21.33
C CYS A 84 11.91 -9.42 -20.67
N PHE A 85 11.63 -9.57 -19.37
CA PHE A 85 10.79 -8.63 -18.62
C PHE A 85 11.36 -7.22 -18.68
N MET A 86 12.64 -7.05 -18.35
CA MET A 86 13.24 -5.71 -18.33
C MET A 86 13.25 -5.06 -19.72
N ASN A 87 13.55 -5.84 -20.76
CA ASN A 87 13.52 -5.34 -22.14
C ASN A 87 12.10 -4.99 -22.60
N PHE A 88 11.09 -5.72 -22.12
CA PHE A 88 9.70 -5.39 -22.35
C PHE A 88 9.33 -4.06 -21.69
N VAL A 89 9.64 -3.88 -20.40
CA VAL A 89 9.39 -2.63 -19.65
C VAL A 89 10.03 -1.44 -20.35
N GLU A 90 11.33 -1.56 -20.66
CA GLU A 90 12.07 -0.50 -21.34
C GLU A 90 11.47 -0.16 -22.70
N ARG A 91 11.13 -1.17 -23.51
CA ARG A 91 10.54 -0.94 -24.84
C ARG A 91 9.15 -0.30 -24.77
N VAL A 92 8.32 -0.71 -23.81
CA VAL A 92 6.99 -0.10 -23.60
C VAL A 92 7.13 1.37 -23.21
N LEU A 93 8.04 1.69 -22.28
CA LEU A 93 8.27 3.07 -21.85
C LEU A 93 8.92 3.94 -22.93
N LEU A 94 9.82 3.39 -23.75
CA LEU A 94 10.47 4.13 -24.85
C LEU A 94 9.51 4.45 -26.00
N LEU A 95 8.54 3.58 -26.27
CA LEU A 95 7.60 3.74 -27.39
C LEU A 95 6.32 4.48 -26.99
N ARG A 96 6.13 4.75 -25.70
CA ARG A 96 5.01 5.54 -25.21
C ARG A 96 5.05 6.94 -25.81
N ASP A 97 3.88 7.49 -26.10
CA ASP A 97 3.78 8.90 -26.49
C ASP A 97 3.81 9.83 -25.26
N ALA A 98 3.71 11.14 -25.50
CA ALA A 98 3.73 12.16 -24.46
C ALA A 98 2.43 12.24 -23.62
N SER A 99 1.54 11.25 -23.73
CA SER A 99 0.30 11.22 -22.93
C SER A 99 0.61 11.07 -21.44
N THR A 100 -0.25 11.67 -20.62
CA THR A 100 -0.13 11.53 -19.17
C THR A 100 -0.39 10.10 -18.73
N MET A 101 0.32 9.66 -17.70
CA MET A 101 0.04 8.38 -17.05
C MET A 101 -0.95 8.63 -15.91
N LYS A 102 -1.98 7.80 -15.82
CA LYS A 102 -2.83 7.77 -14.62
C LYS A 102 -2.17 6.94 -13.53
N ARG A 103 -1.79 5.70 -13.88
CA ARG A 103 -1.23 4.74 -12.94
C ARG A 103 0.01 4.07 -13.52
N PHE A 104 1.06 3.96 -12.72
CA PHE A 104 2.25 3.18 -12.99
C PHE A 104 2.51 2.23 -11.82
N ARG A 105 2.34 0.92 -12.05
CA ARG A 105 2.73 -0.13 -11.12
C ARG A 105 3.96 -0.87 -11.64
N LEU A 106 4.95 -1.04 -10.78
CA LEU A 106 6.16 -1.82 -11.04
C LEU A 106 6.41 -2.75 -9.85
N SER A 107 6.22 -4.04 -10.07
CA SER A 107 6.67 -5.10 -9.17
C SER A 107 7.84 -5.84 -9.82
N CYS A 108 9.04 -5.70 -9.27
CA CYS A 108 10.23 -6.38 -9.80
C CYS A 108 11.38 -6.50 -8.80
N ARG A 109 12.29 -7.45 -9.06
CA ARG A 109 13.52 -7.58 -8.29
C ARG A 109 14.58 -6.61 -8.81
N VAL A 110 15.17 -5.81 -7.92
CA VAL A 110 16.10 -4.71 -8.29
C VAL A 110 17.50 -5.22 -8.64
N CYS A 111 17.88 -6.43 -8.22
CA CYS A 111 19.26 -6.93 -8.27
C CYS A 111 19.89 -6.98 -9.68
N PHE A 112 19.09 -6.89 -10.73
CA PHE A 112 19.57 -6.99 -12.11
C PHE A 112 19.91 -5.64 -12.79
N SER A 113 19.35 -4.51 -12.35
CA SER A 113 19.75 -3.16 -12.83
C SER A 113 19.03 -2.01 -12.10
N ALA A 114 19.59 -1.52 -10.99
CA ALA A 114 19.07 -0.36 -10.26
C ALA A 114 18.93 0.90 -11.15
N SER A 115 19.84 1.10 -12.10
CA SER A 115 19.79 2.25 -13.02
C SER A 115 18.58 2.20 -13.95
N ARG A 116 18.18 1.01 -14.42
CA ARG A 116 16.97 0.85 -15.24
C ARG A 116 15.72 1.13 -14.45
N VAL A 117 15.61 0.59 -13.23
CA VAL A 117 14.47 0.89 -12.32
C VAL A 117 14.36 2.40 -12.09
N ASN A 118 15.48 3.08 -11.81
CA ASN A 118 15.50 4.53 -11.66
C ASN A 118 15.05 5.27 -12.93
N ALA A 119 15.47 4.82 -14.12
CA ALA A 119 15.04 5.39 -15.39
C ALA A 119 13.54 5.16 -15.65
N TRP A 120 13.00 3.98 -15.30
CA TRP A 120 11.59 3.65 -15.48
C TRP A 120 10.70 4.49 -14.57
N VAL A 121 11.06 4.60 -13.28
CA VAL A 121 10.34 5.46 -12.34
C VAL A 121 10.43 6.93 -12.78
N SER A 122 11.62 7.41 -13.19
CA SER A 122 11.78 8.77 -13.72
C SER A 122 10.91 9.04 -14.94
N SER A 123 10.78 8.05 -15.85
CA SER A 123 9.90 8.14 -17.01
C SER A 123 8.44 8.32 -16.58
N ALA A 124 7.97 7.57 -15.59
CA ALA A 124 6.61 7.73 -15.07
C ALA A 124 6.36 9.14 -14.51
N ILE A 125 7.33 9.69 -13.76
CA ILE A 125 7.26 11.06 -13.23
C ILE A 125 7.22 12.10 -14.36
N ILE A 126 8.05 11.95 -15.39
CA ILE A 126 8.06 12.87 -16.55
C ILE A 126 6.70 12.88 -17.29
N HIS A 127 5.98 11.76 -17.28
CA HIS A 127 4.64 11.65 -17.85
C HIS A 127 3.52 12.04 -16.86
N ASN A 128 3.85 12.80 -15.81
CA ASN A 128 2.91 13.32 -14.81
C ASN A 128 2.02 12.23 -14.21
N VAL A 129 2.61 11.10 -13.83
CA VAL A 129 1.88 10.01 -13.19
C VAL A 129 1.14 10.48 -11.94
N GLN A 130 -0.09 10.00 -11.73
CA GLN A 130 -0.92 10.33 -10.56
C GLN A 130 -0.84 9.26 -9.48
N GLU A 131 -0.86 7.98 -9.87
CA GLU A 131 -0.74 6.84 -8.98
C GLU A 131 0.56 6.09 -9.26
N LEU A 132 1.49 6.10 -8.30
CA LEU A 132 2.72 5.34 -8.36
C LEU A 132 2.70 4.21 -7.34
N ASP A 133 2.94 2.98 -7.81
CA ASP A 133 2.88 1.76 -7.01
C ASP A 133 4.15 0.93 -7.26
N LEU A 134 5.09 0.94 -6.32
CA LEU A 134 6.38 0.28 -6.42
C LEU A 134 6.48 -0.87 -5.42
N CYS A 135 6.64 -2.09 -5.92
CA CYS A 135 6.93 -3.28 -5.13
C CYS A 135 8.30 -3.82 -5.55
N LEU A 136 9.34 -3.42 -4.80
CA LEU A 136 10.73 -3.60 -5.20
C LEU A 136 11.44 -4.52 -4.21
N PHE A 137 11.83 -5.71 -4.69
CA PHE A 137 12.67 -6.60 -3.89
C PHE A 137 14.14 -6.24 -4.08
N VAL A 138 14.78 -5.80 -2.99
CA VAL A 138 16.09 -5.15 -2.98
C VAL A 138 17.11 -6.03 -2.25
N GLU A 139 18.16 -6.47 -2.93
CA GLU A 139 19.25 -7.27 -2.32
C GLU A 139 20.45 -6.40 -1.87
N LYS A 140 20.57 -5.19 -2.41
CA LYS A 140 21.64 -4.21 -2.13
C LYS A 140 21.02 -2.83 -1.94
N PRO A 141 21.62 -1.93 -1.14
CA PRO A 141 21.08 -0.58 -0.93
C PRO A 141 20.64 0.08 -2.25
N PHE A 142 19.39 0.53 -2.29
CA PHE A 142 18.77 1.10 -3.47
C PHE A 142 18.22 2.49 -3.13
N ILE A 143 18.45 3.44 -4.02
CA ILE A 143 18.03 4.82 -3.85
C ILE A 143 17.04 5.14 -4.96
N LEU A 144 15.83 5.52 -4.56
CA LEU A 144 14.80 6.02 -5.47
C LEU A 144 15.26 7.30 -6.19
N PRO A 145 14.82 7.52 -7.44
CA PRO A 145 15.25 8.69 -8.18
C PRO A 145 14.71 9.96 -7.52
N ARG A 146 15.55 11.00 -7.41
CA ARG A 146 15.20 12.24 -6.69
C ARG A 146 13.96 12.95 -7.24
N CYS A 147 13.70 12.83 -8.54
CA CYS A 147 12.53 13.42 -9.18
C CYS A 147 11.19 12.87 -8.64
N LEU A 148 11.19 11.66 -8.06
CA LEU A 148 10.03 11.12 -7.36
C LEU A 148 9.53 12.05 -6.25
N PHE A 149 10.47 12.64 -5.51
CA PHE A 149 10.19 13.48 -4.35
C PHE A 149 9.86 14.94 -4.71
N ASP A 150 9.74 15.24 -6.00
CA ASP A 150 9.26 16.51 -6.56
C ASP A 150 8.03 16.24 -7.48
N GLY A 151 7.18 15.31 -7.05
CA GLY A 151 6.07 14.81 -7.85
C GLY A 151 4.82 15.66 -7.71
N ASN A 152 4.73 16.74 -8.48
CA ASN A 152 3.60 17.68 -8.44
C ASN A 152 2.25 17.09 -8.91
N SER A 153 2.27 15.99 -9.66
CA SER A 153 1.07 15.29 -10.14
C SER A 153 0.65 14.11 -9.26
N LEU A 154 1.50 13.67 -8.33
CA LEU A 154 1.29 12.45 -7.56
C LEU A 154 0.15 12.66 -6.55
N THR A 155 -0.88 11.84 -6.66
CA THR A 155 -2.01 11.76 -5.73
C THR A 155 -1.95 10.52 -4.85
N VAL A 156 -1.33 9.43 -5.34
CA VAL A 156 -1.14 8.18 -4.61
C VAL A 156 0.29 7.71 -4.80
N VAL A 157 0.99 7.43 -3.69
CA VAL A 157 2.31 6.82 -3.70
C VAL A 157 2.27 5.60 -2.78
N LYS A 158 2.59 4.43 -3.35
CA LYS A 158 2.78 3.19 -2.62
C LYS A 158 4.19 2.69 -2.86
N ILE A 159 4.92 2.46 -1.79
CA ILE A 159 6.30 1.99 -1.84
C ILE A 159 6.41 0.80 -0.89
N GLU A 160 6.66 -0.36 -1.47
CA GLU A 160 7.06 -1.57 -0.79
C GLU A 160 8.51 -1.88 -1.18
N MET A 161 9.43 -1.77 -0.23
CA MET A 161 10.83 -2.12 -0.45
C MET A 161 11.52 -2.49 0.85
N ASN A 162 12.31 -3.56 0.82
CA ASN A 162 13.05 -4.05 1.98
C ASN A 162 14.42 -3.35 2.15
N CYS A 163 14.44 -2.03 2.17
CA CYS A 163 15.65 -1.25 2.38
C CYS A 163 15.41 0.09 3.07
N VAL A 164 16.52 0.76 3.43
CA VAL A 164 16.49 2.11 4.00
C VAL A 164 15.94 3.11 2.99
N LEU A 165 14.91 3.86 3.40
CA LEU A 165 14.34 4.93 2.58
C LEU A 165 15.21 6.19 2.66
N GLU A 166 16.10 6.36 1.68
CA GLU A 166 16.91 7.56 1.55
C GLU A 166 16.10 8.72 0.98
N LEU A 167 15.90 9.76 1.80
CA LEU A 167 15.13 10.94 1.43
C LEU A 167 16.04 12.11 1.05
N PRO A 168 15.76 12.81 -0.06
CA PRO A 168 16.54 13.98 -0.47
C PRO A 168 16.33 15.19 0.45
N SER A 169 17.21 16.19 0.31
CA SER A 169 17.14 17.44 1.07
C SER A 169 15.94 18.33 0.74
N TYR A 170 15.23 18.06 -0.35
CA TYR A 170 14.00 18.75 -0.75
C TYR A 170 12.96 17.70 -1.11
N ILE A 171 11.75 17.82 -0.55
CA ILE A 171 10.62 16.93 -0.77
C ILE A 171 9.38 17.81 -0.93
N SER A 172 8.61 17.59 -1.99
CA SER A 172 7.37 18.30 -2.28
C SER A 172 6.34 17.35 -2.89
N PHE A 173 5.23 17.17 -2.17
CA PHE A 173 4.10 16.36 -2.61
C PHE A 173 2.79 17.16 -2.47
N PRO A 174 2.58 18.20 -3.30
CA PRO A 174 1.48 19.16 -3.11
C PRO A 174 0.08 18.57 -3.31
N CYS A 175 -0.03 17.46 -4.05
CA CYS A 175 -1.31 16.82 -4.39
C CYS A 175 -1.50 15.43 -3.77
N LEU A 176 -0.56 14.97 -2.94
CA LEU A 176 -0.55 13.61 -2.44
C LEU A 176 -1.62 13.40 -1.37
N LYS A 177 -2.56 12.50 -1.66
CA LYS A 177 -3.69 12.14 -0.80
C LYS A 177 -3.47 10.82 -0.08
N THR A 178 -2.77 9.88 -0.70
CA THR A 178 -2.51 8.55 -0.14
C THR A 178 -1.03 8.23 -0.19
N LEU A 179 -0.46 7.91 0.97
CA LEU A 179 0.93 7.46 1.12
C LEU A 179 0.94 6.12 1.83
N HIS A 180 1.36 5.07 1.13
CA HIS A 180 1.56 3.75 1.70
C HIS A 180 3.06 3.41 1.66
N LEU A 181 3.63 3.09 2.81
CA LEU A 181 5.01 2.68 2.97
C LEU A 181 4.99 1.29 3.60
N CYS A 182 5.65 0.33 2.95
CA CYS A 182 5.65 -1.07 3.35
C CYS A 182 7.08 -1.62 3.35
N LEU A 183 7.47 -2.34 4.40
CA LEU A 183 8.80 -2.95 4.56
C LEU A 183 10.00 -1.97 4.56
N VAL A 184 9.74 -0.66 4.63
CA VAL A 184 10.80 0.36 4.56
C VAL A 184 11.46 0.56 5.92
N THR A 185 12.76 0.83 5.90
CA THR A 185 13.51 1.20 7.11
C THR A 185 13.70 2.72 7.17
N PHE A 186 13.20 3.36 8.22
CA PHE A 186 13.51 4.75 8.56
C PHE A 186 14.79 4.79 9.37
N ALA A 187 15.76 5.61 8.94
CA ALA A 187 17.09 5.65 9.55
C ALA A 187 17.39 6.94 10.34
N ASN A 188 16.56 7.98 10.23
CA ASN A 188 16.79 9.24 10.96
C ASN A 188 15.52 10.07 11.18
N ASP A 189 15.46 10.72 12.35
CA ASP A 189 14.33 11.58 12.77
C ASP A 189 14.04 12.69 11.75
N ASN A 190 15.05 13.47 11.38
CA ASN A 190 14.86 14.69 10.58
C ASN A 190 14.27 14.41 9.18
N SER A 191 14.73 13.36 8.50
CA SER A 191 14.23 13.01 7.17
C SER A 191 12.83 12.45 7.23
N THR A 192 12.54 11.61 8.23
CA THR A 192 11.19 11.05 8.46
C THR A 192 10.18 12.15 8.74
N GLN A 193 10.52 13.11 9.61
CA GLN A 193 9.72 14.31 9.87
C GLN A 193 9.50 15.16 8.62
N LYS A 194 10.54 15.30 7.80
CA LYS A 194 10.47 16.04 6.55
C LYS A 194 9.49 15.39 5.56
N LEU A 195 9.47 14.07 5.45
CA LEU A 195 8.52 13.35 4.60
C LEU A 195 7.07 13.69 4.96
N PHE A 196 6.71 13.58 6.24
CA PHE A 196 5.33 13.82 6.69
C PHE A 196 4.92 15.28 6.59
N SER A 197 5.83 16.22 6.83
CA SER A 197 5.56 17.67 6.69
C SER A 197 5.49 18.14 5.23
N SER A 198 5.96 17.34 4.27
CA SER A 198 5.94 17.65 2.83
C SER A 198 4.67 17.22 2.08
N CYS A 199 3.64 16.72 2.80
CA CYS A 199 2.41 16.19 2.21
C CYS A 199 1.16 16.96 2.74
N PRO A 200 0.89 18.20 2.30
CA PRO A 200 -0.09 19.10 2.93
C PRO A 200 -1.56 18.72 2.75
N VAL A 201 -1.89 17.82 1.81
CA VAL A 201 -3.27 17.39 1.51
C VAL A 201 -3.47 15.88 1.75
N LEU A 202 -2.58 15.26 2.51
CA LEU A 202 -2.61 13.82 2.76
C LEU A 202 -3.84 13.44 3.59
N GLN A 203 -4.63 12.48 3.10
CA GLN A 203 -5.85 11.98 3.72
C GLN A 203 -5.66 10.56 4.28
N GLU A 204 -4.80 9.77 3.68
CA GLU A 204 -4.54 8.39 4.08
C GLU A 204 -3.03 8.11 4.18
N LEU A 205 -2.62 7.62 5.35
CA LEU A 205 -1.25 7.18 5.62
C LEU A 205 -1.28 5.73 6.11
N ALA A 206 -0.54 4.86 5.43
CA ALA A 206 -0.28 3.50 5.89
C ALA A 206 1.23 3.28 6.02
N ILE A 207 1.66 2.82 7.19
CA ILE A 207 3.03 2.43 7.48
C ILE A 207 2.98 0.97 7.91
N LEU A 208 3.43 0.07 7.05
CA LEU A 208 3.21 -1.37 7.16
C LEU A 208 4.54 -2.11 7.27
N ASP A 209 4.73 -2.90 8.33
CA ASP A 209 5.93 -3.71 8.54
C ASP A 209 7.24 -2.91 8.40
N CYS A 210 7.22 -1.65 8.83
CA CYS A 210 8.34 -0.71 8.69
C CYS A 210 9.21 -0.70 9.94
N GLU A 211 10.51 -0.47 9.74
CA GLU A 211 11.49 -0.41 10.84
C GLU A 211 11.86 1.04 11.18
N TRP A 212 12.07 1.29 12.47
CA TRP A 212 12.37 2.62 13.02
C TRP A 212 13.72 2.63 13.73
N ILE A 213 14.82 2.54 12.97
CA ILE A 213 16.16 2.34 13.52
C ILE A 213 16.80 3.67 13.94
N ASN A 214 17.30 3.76 15.17
CA ASN A 214 17.89 4.98 15.74
C ASN A 214 16.94 6.20 15.83
N LEU A 215 15.62 6.01 15.76
CA LEU A 215 14.67 7.12 15.90
C LEU A 215 14.26 7.35 17.35
N LYS A 216 14.41 8.59 17.82
CA LYS A 216 13.99 8.96 19.19
C LYS A 216 12.57 9.46 19.21
N GLN A 217 12.21 10.30 18.25
CA GLN A 217 10.89 10.93 18.20
C GLN A 217 10.45 11.27 16.78
N VAL A 218 9.27 10.78 16.42
CA VAL A 218 8.57 11.09 15.17
C VAL A 218 7.23 11.76 15.48
N ALA A 219 6.83 12.72 14.65
CA ALA A 219 5.57 13.43 14.76
C ALA A 219 4.84 13.32 13.42
N ILE A 220 3.64 12.74 13.45
CA ILE A 220 2.71 12.70 12.34
C ILE A 220 1.73 13.86 12.58
N SER A 221 2.14 15.05 12.16
CA SER A 221 1.37 16.30 12.31
C SER A 221 0.73 16.68 10.97
N ILE A 222 -0.37 16.02 10.63
CA ILE A 222 -1.04 16.14 9.33
C ILE A 222 -2.53 16.45 9.57
N PRO A 223 -2.94 17.74 9.53
CA PRO A 223 -4.31 18.13 9.85
C PRO A 223 -5.36 17.57 8.91
N THR A 224 -5.00 17.24 7.66
CA THR A 224 -5.92 16.69 6.65
C THR A 224 -6.07 15.16 6.72
N LEU A 225 -5.31 14.50 7.60
CA LEU A 225 -5.28 13.04 7.68
C LEU A 225 -6.61 12.51 8.24
N GLU A 226 -7.28 11.66 7.47
CA GLU A 226 -8.57 11.04 7.80
C GLU A 226 -8.39 9.57 8.23
N SER A 227 -7.37 8.88 7.71
CA SER A 227 -7.09 7.47 7.95
C SER A 227 -5.61 7.23 8.22
N LEU A 228 -5.31 6.59 9.36
CA LEU A 228 -3.96 6.18 9.73
C LEU A 228 -3.93 4.68 10.00
N THR A 229 -3.05 3.96 9.30
CA THR A 229 -2.74 2.55 9.57
C THR A 229 -1.27 2.41 9.91
N ILE A 230 -0.98 1.76 11.04
CA ILE A 230 0.38 1.42 11.48
C ILE A 230 0.41 -0.09 11.75
N ASP A 231 1.26 -0.80 11.03
CA ASP A 231 1.64 -2.19 11.27
C ASP A 231 3.10 -2.23 11.71
N ASP A 232 3.33 -2.58 12.97
CA ASP A 232 4.61 -2.63 13.67
C ASP A 232 4.96 -4.09 14.03
N LEU A 233 4.67 -5.01 13.10
CA LEU A 233 5.12 -6.40 13.18
C LEU A 233 6.56 -6.51 12.64
N PRO A 234 7.48 -7.18 13.36
CA PRO A 234 8.87 -7.31 12.97
C PRO A 234 8.99 -8.28 11.78
N TYR A 235 9.46 -7.77 10.65
CA TYR A 235 9.71 -8.57 9.45
C TYR A 235 11.12 -9.19 9.44
N PHE A 236 12.16 -8.44 9.83
CA PHE A 236 13.52 -8.95 9.98
C PHE A 236 13.78 -9.30 11.45
N GLY A 237 13.95 -10.59 11.75
CA GLY A 237 14.06 -11.09 13.12
C GLY A 237 15.05 -10.31 14.01
N ALA A 238 14.59 -10.03 15.23
CA ALA A 238 15.34 -9.68 16.44
C ALA A 238 16.52 -8.71 16.28
N SER A 239 16.23 -7.43 16.04
CA SER A 239 17.01 -6.36 16.63
C SER A 239 16.08 -5.32 17.22
N ASP A 240 15.57 -5.64 18.41
CA ASP A 240 15.03 -4.64 19.33
C ASP A 240 16.16 -3.63 19.60
N ASP A 241 16.15 -2.49 18.91
CA ASP A 241 16.60 -1.26 19.55
C ASP A 241 15.74 -1.15 20.82
N LEU A 242 16.32 -1.55 21.95
CA LEU A 242 15.69 -1.71 23.28
C LEU A 242 14.96 -0.46 23.78
N HIS A 243 15.04 0.66 23.06
CA HIS A 243 14.48 1.94 23.46
C HIS A 243 13.21 2.37 22.71
N GLY A 244 12.86 1.76 21.57
CA GLY A 244 11.69 2.16 20.77
C GLY A 244 11.68 3.64 20.34
N CYS A 245 10.77 4.02 19.45
CA CYS A 245 10.56 5.40 19.05
C CYS A 245 9.33 6.00 19.76
N GLN A 246 9.36 7.29 20.11
CA GLN A 246 8.15 8.02 20.49
C GLN A 246 7.45 8.57 19.25
N ILE A 247 6.24 8.08 18.96
CA ILE A 247 5.43 8.50 17.82
C ILE A 247 4.27 9.36 18.33
N LYS A 248 4.34 10.66 18.03
CA LYS A 248 3.27 11.62 18.30
C LYS A 248 2.35 11.74 17.11
N ILE A 249 1.05 11.63 17.31
CA ILE A 249 0.03 11.78 16.27
C ILE A 249 -0.80 13.01 16.60
N ASP A 250 -0.73 14.02 15.73
CA ASP A 250 -1.49 15.26 15.78
C ASP A 250 -2.25 15.40 14.46
N ALA A 251 -3.50 14.91 14.47
CA ALA A 251 -4.33 14.78 13.28
C ALA A 251 -5.79 15.06 13.65
N VAL A 252 -6.16 16.34 13.65
CA VAL A 252 -7.47 16.82 14.13
C VAL A 252 -8.66 16.20 13.38
N ASN A 253 -8.48 15.89 12.09
CA ASN A 253 -9.51 15.30 11.24
C ASN A 253 -9.39 13.77 11.11
N LEU A 254 -8.59 13.11 11.95
CA LEU A 254 -8.43 11.66 11.91
C LEU A 254 -9.76 10.99 12.27
N ILE A 255 -10.31 10.17 11.37
CA ILE A 255 -11.59 9.46 11.52
C ILE A 255 -11.34 7.99 11.89
N PHE A 256 -10.30 7.40 11.31
CA PHE A 256 -9.97 5.99 11.44
C PHE A 256 -8.51 5.78 11.85
N LEU A 257 -8.30 4.97 12.89
CA LEU A 257 -6.99 4.50 13.32
C LEU A 257 -6.95 2.98 13.29
N LYS A 258 -5.98 2.40 12.59
CA LYS A 258 -5.66 0.98 12.68
C LYS A 258 -4.24 0.82 13.19
N TYR A 259 -4.10 0.01 14.23
CA TYR A 259 -2.83 -0.37 14.80
C TYR A 259 -2.73 -1.89 14.90
N ILE A 260 -1.65 -2.45 14.37
CA ILE A 260 -1.26 -3.85 14.48
C ILE A 260 0.20 -3.86 14.93
N GLY A 261 0.56 -4.64 15.95
CA GLY A 261 1.97 -4.82 16.34
C GLY A 261 2.24 -4.89 17.83
N TYR A 262 3.51 -5.00 18.21
CA TYR A 262 3.92 -5.30 19.60
C TYR A 262 4.07 -4.09 20.52
N LEU A 263 3.76 -2.89 20.03
CA LEU A 263 3.96 -1.62 20.73
C LEU A 263 5.43 -1.43 21.12
N SER A 264 6.33 -1.84 20.23
CA SER A 264 7.77 -1.58 20.36
C SER A 264 8.04 -0.07 20.40
N ASN A 265 7.20 0.69 19.70
CA ASN A 265 7.15 2.16 19.75
C ASN A 265 6.11 2.66 20.78
N GLU A 266 6.38 3.83 21.38
CA GLU A 266 5.42 4.51 22.25
C GLU A 266 4.57 5.49 21.45
N PHE A 267 3.26 5.33 21.47
CA PHE A 267 2.31 6.21 20.79
C PHE A 267 1.73 7.27 21.74
N PHE A 268 1.52 8.46 21.20
CA PHE A 268 0.85 9.58 21.86
C PHE A 268 -0.13 10.23 20.88
N LEU A 269 -1.43 10.08 21.13
CA LEU A 269 -2.50 10.72 20.40
C LEU A 269 -2.81 12.08 21.04
N CYS A 270 -2.37 13.17 20.42
CA CYS A 270 -2.49 14.51 21.01
C CYS A 270 -3.81 15.21 20.65
N ASN A 271 -4.15 15.25 19.36
CA ASN A 271 -5.29 16.01 18.85
C ASN A 271 -6.04 15.16 17.82
N VAL A 272 -6.81 14.20 18.32
CA VAL A 272 -7.57 13.21 17.52
C VAL A 272 -9.07 13.29 17.83
N SER A 273 -9.59 14.50 18.01
CA SER A 273 -10.97 14.74 18.45
C SER A 273 -12.04 14.23 17.49
N SER A 274 -11.71 14.09 16.19
CA SER A 274 -12.61 13.54 15.17
C SER A 274 -12.60 12.02 15.09
N LEU A 275 -11.78 11.32 15.89
CA LEU A 275 -11.60 9.88 15.79
C LEU A 275 -12.88 9.14 16.16
N VAL A 276 -13.44 8.42 15.19
CA VAL A 276 -14.70 7.69 15.36
C VAL A 276 -14.45 6.20 15.59
N LYS A 277 -13.49 5.64 14.85
CA LYS A 277 -13.25 4.20 14.80
C LYS A 277 -11.77 3.86 14.99
N ALA A 278 -11.50 2.89 15.87
CA ALA A 278 -10.15 2.35 16.05
C ALA A 278 -10.12 0.82 15.94
N HIS A 279 -9.11 0.27 15.27
CA HIS A 279 -8.84 -1.18 15.20
C HIS A 279 -7.48 -1.47 15.84
N ILE A 280 -7.46 -2.23 16.93
CA ILE A 280 -6.27 -2.47 17.75
C ILE A 280 -5.98 -3.99 17.85
N HIS A 281 -4.91 -4.42 17.19
CA HIS A 281 -4.38 -5.78 17.28
C HIS A 281 -3.00 -5.76 17.92
N ILE A 282 -2.88 -6.30 19.13
CA ILE A 282 -1.63 -6.41 19.86
C ILE A 282 -1.40 -7.90 20.08
N PRO A 283 -0.55 -8.54 19.26
CA PRO A 283 -0.24 -9.94 19.43
C PRO A 283 0.58 -10.14 20.72
N MET A 284 0.44 -11.32 21.34
CA MET A 284 1.11 -11.60 22.60
C MET A 284 2.58 -11.99 22.39
N MET A 285 3.50 -11.24 23.00
CA MET A 285 4.93 -11.60 23.11
C MET A 285 5.28 -11.97 24.54
N CYS A 286 5.73 -13.21 24.78
CA CYS A 286 5.99 -13.74 26.11
C CYS A 286 7.05 -12.95 26.91
N GLU A 287 8.07 -12.40 26.23
CA GLU A 287 9.24 -11.80 26.88
C GLU A 287 9.00 -10.39 27.43
N ARG A 288 8.06 -9.62 26.85
CA ARG A 288 7.77 -8.21 27.23
C ARG A 288 6.32 -7.95 27.65
N ARG A 289 5.58 -9.00 28.04
CA ARG A 289 4.13 -8.94 28.34
C ARG A 289 3.70 -7.75 29.21
N LYS A 290 4.39 -7.51 30.33
CA LYS A 290 4.03 -6.42 31.26
C LYS A 290 4.17 -5.06 30.60
N GLU A 291 5.27 -4.80 29.91
CA GLU A 291 5.51 -3.52 29.24
C GLU A 291 4.49 -3.27 28.12
N ILE A 292 4.25 -4.27 27.27
CA ILE A 292 3.29 -4.21 26.18
C ILE A 292 1.89 -3.89 26.72
N ALA A 293 1.47 -4.55 27.81
CA ALA A 293 0.18 -4.29 28.43
C ALA A 293 0.05 -2.86 28.99
N HIS A 294 1.11 -2.32 29.63
CA HIS A 294 1.09 -0.93 30.10
C HIS A 294 0.96 0.05 28.92
N ARG A 295 1.70 -0.18 27.83
CA ARG A 295 1.59 0.62 26.61
C ARG A 295 0.23 0.48 25.95
N ALA A 296 -0.36 -0.72 25.95
CA ALA A 296 -1.70 -0.98 25.44
C ALA A 296 -2.77 -0.22 26.23
N VAL A 297 -2.71 -0.23 27.56
CA VAL A 297 -3.64 0.56 28.40
C VAL A 297 -3.45 2.05 28.22
N LYS A 298 -2.21 2.53 28.06
CA LYS A 298 -1.93 3.93 27.72
C LYS A 298 -2.58 4.32 26.39
N LEU A 299 -2.41 3.51 25.34
CA LEU A 299 -3.05 3.74 24.04
C LEU A 299 -4.58 3.72 24.15
N LEU A 300 -5.16 2.72 24.82
CA LEU A 300 -6.61 2.62 25.02
C LEU A 300 -7.18 3.79 25.83
N ARG A 301 -6.41 4.33 26.78
CA ARG A 301 -6.78 5.55 27.52
C ARG A 301 -6.91 6.76 26.60
N GLU A 302 -6.04 6.89 25.62
CA GLU A 302 -6.10 7.97 24.64
C GLU A 302 -7.29 7.82 23.67
N LEU A 303 -7.87 6.62 23.58
CA LEU A 303 -9.05 6.30 22.77
C LEU A 303 -10.39 6.42 23.51
N HIS A 304 -10.44 7.02 24.69
CA HIS A 304 -11.65 7.07 25.54
C HIS A 304 -12.90 7.72 24.90
N ASN A 305 -12.72 8.59 23.90
CA ASN A 305 -13.82 9.36 23.29
C ASN A 305 -14.46 8.73 22.05
N ILE A 306 -13.96 7.58 21.57
CA ILE A 306 -14.38 7.03 20.28
C ILE A 306 -15.68 6.22 20.37
N GLY A 307 -16.40 6.15 19.25
CA GLY A 307 -17.71 5.49 19.16
C GLY A 307 -17.63 3.99 18.85
N SER A 308 -16.60 3.57 18.11
CA SER A 308 -16.42 2.19 17.67
C SER A 308 -15.00 1.70 17.84
N VAL A 309 -14.84 0.52 18.43
CA VAL A 309 -13.54 -0.13 18.65
C VAL A 309 -13.60 -1.57 18.17
N ARG A 310 -12.61 -1.96 17.38
CA ARG A 310 -12.28 -3.37 17.14
C ARG A 310 -11.03 -3.74 17.94
N ILE A 311 -11.14 -4.73 18.83
CA ILE A 311 -10.01 -5.26 19.60
C ILE A 311 -9.84 -6.74 19.27
N SER A 312 -8.60 -7.18 19.11
CA SER A 312 -8.30 -8.60 18.89
C SER A 312 -8.25 -9.43 20.18
N ASN A 313 -8.47 -10.74 20.07
CA ASN A 313 -8.30 -11.69 21.17
C ASN A 313 -6.94 -11.57 21.84
N ARG A 314 -5.86 -11.56 21.05
CA ARG A 314 -4.50 -11.46 21.55
C ARG A 314 -4.28 -10.18 22.34
N THR A 315 -4.94 -9.09 21.95
CA THR A 315 -4.91 -7.84 22.72
C THR A 315 -5.54 -8.06 24.11
N ILE A 316 -6.72 -8.67 24.20
CA ILE A 316 -7.41 -8.93 25.49
C ILE A 316 -6.59 -9.88 26.36
N GLU A 317 -6.07 -10.96 25.78
CA GLU A 317 -5.18 -11.90 26.46
C GLU A 317 -3.95 -11.20 27.03
N SER A 318 -3.32 -10.31 26.24
CA SER A 318 -2.12 -9.56 26.66
C SER A 318 -2.39 -8.64 27.84
N LEU A 319 -3.57 -8.01 27.87
CA LEU A 319 -4.00 -7.12 28.96
C LEU A 319 -4.30 -7.91 30.25
N PHE A 320 -4.91 -9.10 30.13
CA PHE A 320 -5.28 -9.92 31.28
C PHE A 320 -4.07 -10.56 31.97
N LEU A 321 -3.12 -11.06 31.18
CA LEU A 321 -1.92 -11.70 31.70
C LEU A 321 -0.93 -10.71 32.34
N ALA A 322 -1.16 -9.42 32.18
CA ALA A 322 -0.42 -8.39 32.88
C ALA A 322 -1.14 -8.02 34.18
N ASP A 323 -0.56 -8.43 35.31
CA ASP A 323 -1.08 -8.17 36.65
C ASP A 323 -1.52 -6.70 36.83
N ASN A 324 -2.76 -6.49 37.30
CA ASN A 324 -3.32 -5.20 37.74
C ASN A 324 -3.43 -4.07 36.69
N VAL A 325 -3.24 -4.34 35.39
CA VAL A 325 -3.31 -3.25 34.38
C VAL A 325 -4.75 -2.90 33.99
N LEU A 326 -5.70 -3.83 34.13
CA LEU A 326 -7.11 -3.61 33.79
C LEU A 326 -7.78 -2.53 34.65
N GLU A 327 -7.35 -2.36 35.91
CA GLU A 327 -7.87 -1.31 36.78
C GLU A 327 -7.63 0.10 36.21
N HIS A 328 -6.59 0.24 35.37
CA HIS A 328 -6.15 1.50 34.76
C HIS A 328 -6.81 1.81 33.40
N LEU A 329 -7.72 0.96 32.91
CA LEU A 329 -8.51 1.25 31.71
C LEU A 329 -9.44 2.45 31.95
N PRO A 330 -9.63 3.33 30.94
CA PRO A 330 -10.59 4.43 31.05
C PRO A 330 -12.04 3.92 31.09
N LEU A 331 -12.97 4.79 31.47
CA LEU A 331 -14.37 4.61 31.16
C LEU A 331 -14.62 5.02 29.70
N PHE A 332 -15.11 4.09 28.90
CA PHE A 332 -15.42 4.30 27.49
C PHE A 332 -16.85 4.82 27.33
N ASN A 333 -17.10 6.05 27.79
CA ASN A 333 -18.44 6.62 27.84
C ASN A 333 -19.08 6.82 26.45
N ASN A 334 -18.28 6.98 25.40
CA ASN A 334 -18.80 7.19 24.04
C ASN A 334 -18.87 5.89 23.23
N LEU A 335 -18.32 4.79 23.75
CA LEU A 335 -18.24 3.53 23.02
C LEU A 335 -19.63 2.91 22.91
N THR A 336 -20.12 2.80 21.67
CA THR A 336 -21.42 2.22 21.33
C THR A 336 -21.28 0.90 20.57
N HIS A 337 -20.16 0.70 19.87
CA HIS A 337 -19.90 -0.49 19.06
C HIS A 337 -18.55 -1.12 19.43
N LEU A 338 -18.58 -2.32 20.00
CA LEU A 338 -17.38 -3.11 20.30
C LEU A 338 -17.37 -4.34 19.39
N GLU A 339 -16.28 -4.50 18.66
CA GLU A 339 -16.04 -5.62 17.77
C GLU A 339 -14.84 -6.42 18.28
N LEU A 340 -15.02 -7.70 18.51
CA LEU A 340 -14.01 -8.59 19.06
C LEU A 340 -13.69 -9.67 18.04
N SER A 341 -12.43 -9.73 17.61
CA SER A 341 -11.96 -10.87 16.82
C SER A 341 -11.39 -11.91 17.76
N MET A 342 -12.26 -12.80 18.26
CA MET A 342 -11.89 -13.76 19.30
C MET A 342 -12.64 -15.10 19.22
N GLU A 343 -11.92 -16.17 19.55
CA GLU A 343 -12.50 -17.35 20.19
C GLU A 343 -12.58 -17.07 21.69
N ILE A 344 -13.73 -17.30 22.32
CA ILE A 344 -13.93 -17.07 23.76
C ILE A 344 -13.32 -18.24 24.53
N GLU A 345 -12.17 -18.02 25.17
CA GLU A 345 -11.55 -18.97 26.09
C GLU A 345 -11.87 -18.61 27.55
N ASN A 346 -11.93 -19.60 28.45
CA ASN A 346 -12.19 -19.38 29.89
C ASN A 346 -11.27 -18.32 30.53
N GLN A 347 -10.07 -18.16 29.99
CA GLN A 347 -9.02 -17.26 30.49
C GLN A 347 -9.31 -15.79 30.16
N THR A 348 -10.04 -15.52 29.06
CA THR A 348 -10.28 -14.16 28.55
C THR A 348 -11.63 -13.58 28.96
N VAL A 349 -12.55 -14.43 29.46
CA VAL A 349 -13.89 -14.03 29.93
C VAL A 349 -13.82 -12.95 31.01
N GLY A 350 -12.91 -13.07 31.97
CA GLY A 350 -12.77 -12.08 33.05
C GLY A 350 -12.42 -10.69 32.54
N ALA A 351 -11.46 -10.60 31.61
CA ALA A 351 -11.06 -9.35 30.99
C ALA A 351 -12.15 -8.75 30.11
N LEU A 352 -12.89 -9.60 29.39
CA LEU A 352 -14.04 -9.17 28.62
C LEU A 352 -15.12 -8.55 29.53
N VAL A 353 -15.44 -9.19 30.66
CA VAL A 353 -16.42 -8.67 31.61
C VAL A 353 -15.99 -7.30 32.16
N GLU A 354 -14.73 -7.13 32.53
CA GLU A 354 -14.22 -5.83 32.99
C GLU A 354 -14.34 -4.76 31.89
N LEU A 355 -13.96 -5.08 30.65
CA LEU A 355 -14.08 -4.16 29.51
C LEU A 355 -15.54 -3.74 29.27
N LEU A 356 -16.48 -4.68 29.38
CA LEU A 356 -17.92 -4.41 29.25
C LEU A 356 -18.43 -3.53 30.40
N GLN A 357 -17.99 -3.77 31.64
CA GLN A 357 -18.34 -2.92 32.80
C GLN A 357 -17.82 -1.49 32.65
N ARG A 358 -16.70 -1.29 31.95
CA ARG A 358 -16.12 0.03 31.63
C ARG A 358 -16.76 0.70 30.41
N SER A 359 -17.74 0.07 29.78
CA SER A 359 -18.38 0.53 28.53
C SER A 359 -19.89 0.76 28.73
N PRO A 360 -20.31 1.75 29.56
CA PRO A 360 -21.69 1.86 30.04
C PRO A 360 -22.74 2.15 28.95
N ASN A 361 -22.31 2.70 27.80
CA ASN A 361 -23.20 3.08 26.69
C ASN A 361 -23.09 2.13 25.49
N LEU A 362 -22.53 0.92 25.69
CA LEU A 362 -22.38 -0.07 24.63
C LEU A 362 -23.75 -0.54 24.11
N GLN A 363 -23.96 -0.43 22.80
CA GLN A 363 -25.22 -0.78 22.14
C GLN A 363 -25.11 -2.09 21.34
N SER A 364 -23.93 -2.35 20.76
CA SER A 364 -23.69 -3.55 19.97
C SER A 364 -22.35 -4.18 20.30
N LEU A 365 -22.35 -5.51 20.46
CA LEU A 365 -21.17 -6.34 20.63
C LEU A 365 -21.14 -7.37 19.50
N TYR A 366 -20.10 -7.32 18.67
CA TYR A 366 -19.91 -8.25 17.55
C TYR A 366 -18.71 -9.14 17.82
N PHE A 367 -18.87 -10.43 17.53
CA PHE A 367 -17.79 -11.40 17.48
C PHE A 367 -17.51 -11.70 16.01
N VAL A 368 -16.28 -11.49 15.58
CA VAL A 368 -15.85 -11.76 14.21
C VAL A 368 -14.92 -12.96 14.24
N GLU A 369 -15.33 -14.01 13.52
CA GLU A 369 -14.53 -15.22 13.28
C GLU A 369 -13.27 -14.92 12.46
#